data_AF-A0A7W7U487-F1
#
_entry.id   AF-A0A7W7U487-F1
#
_cell.length_a   1.000
_cell.length_b   1.000
_cell.length_c   1.000
_cell.angle_alpha   90.00
_cell.angle_beta   90.00
_cell.angle_gamma   90.00
#
_symmetry.space_group_name_H-M   'P 1'
#
loop_
_entity.id
_entity.type
_entity.pdbx_description
1 polymer ?
#
loop_
_entity_poly.entity_id
_entity_poly.type
_entity_poly.pdbx_seq_one_letter_code
_entity_poly.pdbx_strand_id
1 'polypeptide(L)'
;MAVIHHTTMQPTKLELLASWLPTRAWYAGGAEEPRPAKTGGFRLDDPAGEVGIEFMAVTDGAGPDAVTYLVPMTYRGEPLEGAGHALIGTSEHGVLGTRWIYDGVHDPVLVAELYALLAGRAEAQAQSVDSTPDPTVAASLAPAGTGAELVGVTDGPDHTDVVVRETGAAAPLTLRVRRVLRPGEDGGPGRGRVTAEWRLADGTTARGAYAVALAE
;
A
#
# COMPACT_ATOMS: atom_id res chain seq x y z
N MET A 1 13.39 9.11 -8.69
CA MET A 1 13.73 8.63 -7.34
C MET A 1 13.20 9.60 -6.30
N ALA A 2 12.44 9.11 -5.33
CA ALA A 2 11.74 9.93 -4.37
C ALA A 2 12.61 10.23 -3.13
N VAL A 3 12.94 11.51 -2.92
CA VAL A 3 13.74 12.00 -1.78
C VAL A 3 12.91 11.99 -0.48
N ILE A 4 13.48 11.48 0.61
CA ILE A 4 12.91 11.56 1.96
C ILE A 4 13.32 12.90 2.58
N HIS A 5 12.33 13.76 2.79
CA HIS A 5 12.54 14.96 3.58
C HIS A 5 12.36 14.63 5.07
N HIS A 6 13.42 14.81 5.85
CA HIS A 6 13.34 14.80 7.31
C HIS A 6 12.71 16.11 7.81
N THR A 7 11.39 16.21 7.71
CA THR A 7 10.61 17.39 8.11
C THR A 7 9.32 16.99 8.81
N THR A 8 8.53 17.97 9.22
CA THR A 8 7.25 17.77 9.87
C THR A 8 6.13 17.54 8.86
N MET A 9 5.15 16.74 9.26
CA MET A 9 3.86 16.55 8.59
C MET A 9 2.75 16.80 9.61
N GLN A 10 1.80 17.69 9.31
CA GLN A 10 0.69 18.01 10.19
C GLN A 10 -0.65 18.05 9.43
N PRO A 11 -1.63 17.19 9.77
CA PRO A 11 -1.51 16.04 10.68
C PRO A 11 -0.49 15.02 10.19
N THR A 12 0.05 14.21 11.10
CA THR A 12 0.91 13.09 10.74
C THR A 12 0.12 12.01 10.00
N LYS A 13 0.82 11.16 9.24
CA LYS A 13 0.19 10.03 8.54
C LYS A 13 -0.58 9.11 9.48
N LEU A 14 -0.03 8.82 10.67
CA LEU A 14 -0.68 7.96 11.65
C LEU A 14 -1.93 8.60 12.25
N GLU A 15 -1.94 9.91 12.48
CA GLU A 15 -3.16 10.63 12.93
C GLU A 15 -4.26 10.59 11.87
N LEU A 16 -3.91 10.80 10.60
CA LEU A 16 -4.88 10.64 9.50
C LEU A 16 -5.44 9.22 9.45
N LEU A 17 -4.56 8.21 9.54
CA LEU A 17 -4.99 6.80 9.55
C LEU A 17 -5.85 6.45 10.76
N ALA A 18 -5.57 7.01 11.94
CA ALA A 18 -6.40 6.80 13.14
C ALA A 18 -7.86 7.22 12.91
N SER A 19 -8.07 8.33 12.18
CA SER A 19 -9.42 8.79 11.83
C SER A 19 -10.04 8.03 10.65
N TRP A 20 -9.22 7.56 9.71
CA TRP A 20 -9.69 6.96 8.46
C TRP A 20 -9.98 5.46 8.58
N LEU A 21 -9.17 4.70 9.32
CA LEU A 21 -9.29 3.25 9.46
C LEU A 21 -10.72 2.80 9.88
N PRO A 22 -11.39 3.39 10.89
CA PRO A 22 -12.74 2.98 11.30
C PRO A 22 -13.81 3.15 10.23
N THR A 23 -13.54 3.94 9.19
CA THR A 23 -14.49 4.16 8.09
C THR A 23 -14.43 3.07 7.02
N ARG A 24 -13.48 2.12 7.13
CA ARG A 24 -13.24 1.08 6.13
C ARG A 24 -13.96 -0.22 6.50
N ALA A 25 -14.55 -0.88 5.50
CA ALA A 25 -15.32 -2.10 5.70
C ALA A 25 -14.48 -3.30 6.20
N TRP A 26 -13.18 -3.30 5.92
CA TRP A 26 -12.23 -4.33 6.35
C TRP A 26 -11.55 -4.03 7.69
N TYR A 27 -11.85 -2.89 8.31
CA TYR A 27 -11.32 -2.56 9.63
C TYR A 27 -11.94 -3.49 10.67
N ALA A 28 -11.08 -4.19 11.41
CA ALA A 28 -11.45 -5.20 12.40
C ALA A 28 -11.15 -4.75 13.83
N GLY A 29 -10.87 -3.46 14.05
CA GLY A 29 -10.61 -2.93 15.38
C GLY A 29 -11.86 -2.89 16.26
N GLY A 30 -11.62 -2.85 17.57
CA GLY A 30 -12.67 -2.86 18.60
C GLY A 30 -13.34 -1.50 18.82
N ALA A 31 -14.06 -1.38 19.92
CA ALA A 31 -14.75 -0.14 20.32
C ALA A 31 -13.82 0.97 20.81
N GLU A 32 -12.53 0.67 21.00
CA GLU A 32 -11.52 1.64 21.41
C GLU A 32 -11.09 2.53 20.24
N GLU A 33 -10.62 3.74 20.56
CA GLU A 33 -10.07 4.66 19.56
C GLU A 33 -8.80 4.06 18.93
N PRO A 34 -8.68 4.04 17.59
CA PRO A 34 -7.51 3.50 16.91
C PRO A 34 -6.23 4.22 17.31
N ARG A 35 -5.17 3.46 17.56
CA ARG A 35 -3.82 3.96 17.85
C ARG A 35 -2.81 3.26 16.94
N PRO A 36 -2.89 3.48 15.61
CA PRO A 36 -2.03 2.78 14.67
C PRO A 36 -0.57 3.15 14.90
N ALA A 37 0.27 2.13 15.02
CA ALA A 37 1.72 2.24 15.05
C ALA A 37 2.29 1.67 13.77
N LYS A 38 3.22 2.39 13.14
CA LYS A 38 3.92 1.88 11.95
C LYS A 38 4.80 0.69 12.32
N THR A 39 4.63 -0.42 11.62
CA THR A 39 5.35 -1.68 11.90
C THR A 39 6.14 -2.23 10.71
N GLY A 40 5.96 -1.67 9.51
CA GLY A 40 6.79 -2.01 8.35
C GLY A 40 6.30 -1.43 7.03
N GLY A 41 6.73 -2.08 5.95
CA GLY A 41 6.39 -1.74 4.58
C GLY A 41 7.54 -1.14 3.79
N PHE A 42 7.24 -0.62 2.60
CA PHE A 42 8.24 -0.16 1.63
C PHE A 42 7.70 1.04 0.83
N ARG A 43 8.55 1.63 -0.01
CA ARG A 43 8.20 2.69 -0.96
C ARG A 43 8.41 2.22 -2.39
N LEU A 44 7.71 2.86 -3.32
CA LEU A 44 8.02 2.78 -4.75
C LEU A 44 8.31 4.19 -5.26
N ASP A 45 9.08 4.26 -6.32
CA ASP A 45 9.36 5.51 -7.02
C ASP A 45 8.34 5.70 -8.14
N ASP A 46 7.69 6.86 -8.18
CA ASP A 46 6.98 7.31 -9.36
C ASP A 46 8.01 7.65 -10.47
N PRO A 47 7.91 7.05 -11.68
CA PRO A 47 8.76 7.37 -12.81
C PRO A 47 8.73 8.86 -13.21
N ALA A 48 7.60 9.55 -13.00
CA ALA A 48 7.47 10.98 -13.25
C ALA A 48 8.02 11.84 -12.09
N GLY A 49 8.15 11.28 -10.89
CA GLY A 49 8.63 11.97 -9.69
C GLY A 49 7.63 12.91 -9.02
N GLU A 50 6.34 12.83 -9.38
CA GLU A 50 5.29 13.74 -8.92
C GLU A 50 4.50 13.17 -7.74
N VAL A 51 4.39 11.83 -7.66
CA VAL A 51 3.61 11.12 -6.66
C VAL A 51 4.52 10.35 -5.72
N GLY A 52 4.41 10.62 -4.42
CA GLY A 52 5.04 9.74 -3.43
C GLY A 52 4.21 8.47 -3.26
N ILE A 53 4.84 7.29 -3.28
CA ILE A 53 4.16 5.99 -3.15
C ILE A 53 4.72 5.25 -1.94
N GLU A 54 3.85 4.84 -1.00
CA GLU A 54 4.22 4.05 0.17
C GLU A 54 3.22 2.93 0.41
N PHE A 55 3.73 1.73 0.71
CA PHE A 55 2.97 0.63 1.28
C PHE A 55 3.31 0.58 2.76
N MET A 56 2.38 0.98 3.64
CA MET A 56 2.63 1.03 5.08
C MET A 56 1.91 -0.11 5.79
N ALA A 57 2.65 -0.93 6.53
CA ALA A 57 2.06 -1.81 7.53
C ALA A 57 1.90 -1.03 8.84
N VAL A 58 0.69 -1.01 9.37
CA VAL A 58 0.33 -0.38 10.64
C VAL A 58 -0.35 -1.38 11.55
N THR A 59 0.09 -1.49 12.80
CA THR A 59 -0.56 -2.34 13.80
C THR A 59 -1.40 -1.47 14.71
N ASP A 60 -2.65 -1.87 14.92
CA ASP A 60 -3.61 -1.23 15.82
C ASP A 60 -4.02 -2.19 16.93
N GLY A 61 -4.18 -1.67 18.15
CA GLY A 61 -4.42 -2.47 19.36
C GLY A 61 -3.14 -2.99 20.03
N ALA A 62 -3.32 -3.81 21.07
CA ALA A 62 -2.25 -4.37 21.87
C ALA A 62 -2.47 -5.86 22.19
N GLY A 63 -1.39 -6.58 22.46
CA GLY A 63 -1.46 -8.00 22.83
C GLY A 63 -1.93 -8.90 21.67
N PRO A 64 -2.56 -10.04 21.97
CA PRO A 64 -2.90 -11.06 20.97
C PRO A 64 -4.01 -10.62 19.99
N ASP A 65 -4.79 -9.61 20.36
CA ASP A 65 -5.89 -9.08 19.54
C ASP A 65 -5.44 -7.94 18.61
N ALA A 66 -4.16 -7.57 18.63
CA ALA A 66 -3.62 -6.53 17.76
C ALA A 66 -3.70 -6.94 16.29
N VAL A 67 -4.24 -6.07 15.44
CA VAL A 67 -4.43 -6.33 14.02
C VAL A 67 -3.44 -5.50 13.23
N THR A 68 -2.73 -6.12 12.29
CA THR A 68 -1.85 -5.39 11.36
C THR A 68 -2.58 -5.16 10.05
N TYR A 69 -2.68 -3.89 9.65
CA TYR A 69 -3.27 -3.46 8.39
C TYR A 69 -2.20 -3.03 7.40
N LEU A 70 -2.43 -3.29 6.12
CA LEU A 70 -1.66 -2.70 5.03
C LEU A 70 -2.44 -1.54 4.42
N VAL A 71 -1.78 -0.39 4.35
CA VAL A 71 -2.33 0.82 3.74
C VAL A 71 -1.37 1.31 2.65
N PRO A 72 -1.64 0.97 1.37
CA PRO A 72 -1.02 1.64 0.24
C PRO A 72 -1.49 3.10 0.20
N MET A 73 -0.57 4.04 0.10
CA MET A 73 -0.86 5.47 0.10
C MET A 73 -0.13 6.17 -1.03
N THR A 74 -0.79 7.16 -1.61
CA THR A 74 -0.16 8.14 -2.49
C THR A 74 -0.16 9.53 -1.87
N TYR A 75 0.92 10.28 -2.12
CA TYR A 75 1.11 11.66 -1.68
C TYR A 75 1.21 12.55 -2.92
N ARG A 76 0.18 13.37 -3.15
CA ARG A 76 0.12 14.27 -4.31
C ARG A 76 0.28 15.72 -3.88
N GLY A 77 0.90 16.52 -4.76
CA GLY A 77 1.02 17.97 -4.60
C GLY A 77 -0.24 18.76 -4.99
N GLU A 78 -1.23 18.08 -5.54
CA GLU A 78 -2.54 18.63 -5.92
C GLU A 78 -3.64 17.56 -5.75
N PRO A 79 -4.92 17.94 -5.62
CA PRO A 79 -6.01 16.99 -5.56
C PRO A 79 -6.10 16.11 -6.80
N LEU A 80 -6.31 14.81 -6.61
CA LEU A 80 -6.64 13.88 -7.70
C LEU A 80 -8.12 13.99 -8.06
N GLU A 81 -8.41 14.36 -9.30
CA GLU A 81 -9.77 14.48 -9.82
C GLU A 81 -10.53 13.14 -9.73
N GLY A 82 -11.77 13.17 -9.27
CA GLY A 82 -12.63 11.99 -9.16
C GLY A 82 -12.28 11.01 -8.04
N ALA A 83 -11.22 11.24 -7.25
CA ALA A 83 -10.77 10.34 -6.19
C ALA A 83 -11.17 10.78 -4.77
N GLY A 84 -12.18 11.65 -4.63
CA GLY A 84 -12.60 12.19 -3.34
C GLY A 84 -13.02 11.13 -2.31
N HIS A 85 -13.61 10.01 -2.77
CA HIS A 85 -13.98 8.89 -1.91
C HIS A 85 -12.79 8.12 -1.32
N ALA A 86 -11.61 8.26 -1.95
CA ALA A 86 -10.37 7.63 -1.54
C ALA A 86 -9.45 8.58 -0.74
N LEU A 87 -9.84 9.84 -0.54
CA LEU A 87 -9.05 10.79 0.23
C LEU A 87 -9.00 10.35 1.70
N ILE A 88 -7.79 10.07 2.18
CA ILE A 88 -7.52 9.81 3.61
C ILE A 88 -7.50 11.15 4.35
N GLY A 89 -6.85 12.15 3.76
CA GLY A 89 -6.83 13.51 4.29
C GLY A 89 -5.77 14.38 3.62
N THR A 90 -5.58 15.58 4.17
CA THR A 90 -4.52 16.51 3.75
C THR A 90 -3.53 16.72 4.89
N SER A 91 -2.26 16.87 4.57
CA SER A 91 -1.20 17.19 5.52
C SER A 91 -0.34 18.33 4.99
N GLU A 92 0.03 19.27 5.87
CA GLU A 92 1.06 20.26 5.59
C GLU A 92 2.44 19.63 5.77
N HIS A 93 3.24 19.61 4.71
CA HIS A 93 4.60 19.08 4.73
C HIS A 93 5.60 20.24 4.72
N GLY A 94 6.50 20.28 5.71
CA GLY A 94 7.37 21.44 5.96
C GLY A 94 8.30 21.86 4.81
N VAL A 95 8.52 21.00 3.81
CA VAL A 95 9.30 21.31 2.59
C VAL A 95 8.44 21.36 1.32
N LEU A 96 7.36 20.59 1.28
CA LEU A 96 6.63 20.32 0.04
C LEU A 96 5.27 21.04 0.02
N GLY A 97 4.90 21.76 1.08
CA GLY A 97 3.58 22.38 1.23
C GLY A 97 2.48 21.35 1.47
N THR A 98 1.24 21.71 1.17
CA THR A 98 0.07 20.84 1.30
C THR A 98 0.23 19.57 0.48
N ARG A 99 -0.09 18.43 1.08
CA ARG A 99 -0.08 17.11 0.46
C ARG A 99 -1.45 16.47 0.62
N TRP A 100 -1.99 15.98 -0.49
CA TRP A 100 -3.22 15.18 -0.50
C TRP A 100 -2.84 13.72 -0.43
N ILE A 101 -3.36 13.04 0.60
CA ILE A 101 -3.03 11.67 0.93
C ILE A 101 -4.24 10.80 0.61
N TYR A 102 -4.06 9.85 -0.31
CA TYR A 102 -5.12 8.97 -0.78
C TYR A 102 -4.85 7.52 -0.40
N ASP A 103 -5.93 6.73 -0.29
CA ASP A 103 -5.86 5.29 -0.34
C ASP A 103 -5.43 4.87 -1.75
N GLY A 104 -4.16 4.52 -1.88
CA GLY A 104 -3.48 4.50 -3.16
C GLY A 104 -3.94 3.37 -4.08
N VAL A 105 -4.72 2.39 -3.60
CA VAL A 105 -5.35 1.40 -4.50
C VAL A 105 -6.32 2.01 -5.51
N HIS A 106 -6.78 3.25 -5.25
CA HIS A 106 -7.61 4.03 -6.17
C HIS A 106 -6.79 5.00 -7.04
N ASP A 107 -5.48 5.06 -6.85
CA ASP A 107 -4.59 5.95 -7.59
C ASP A 107 -3.93 5.17 -8.75
N PRO A 108 -4.15 5.59 -10.02
CA PRO A 108 -3.56 4.90 -11.17
C PRO A 108 -2.04 4.77 -11.11
N VAL A 109 -1.35 5.73 -10.49
CA VAL A 109 0.12 5.71 -10.40
C VAL A 109 0.60 4.60 -9.46
N LEU A 110 -0.02 4.47 -8.28
CA LEU A 110 0.35 3.37 -7.37
C LEU A 110 0.00 2.01 -7.99
N VAL A 111 -1.15 1.89 -8.65
CA VAL A 111 -1.55 0.62 -9.28
C VAL A 111 -0.60 0.22 -10.40
N ALA A 112 -0.18 1.19 -11.25
CA ALA A 112 0.81 0.95 -12.28
C ALA A 112 2.16 0.50 -11.70
N GLU A 113 2.62 1.15 -10.63
CA GLU A 113 3.90 0.81 -9.99
C GLU A 113 3.85 -0.49 -9.18
N LEU A 114 2.72 -0.83 -8.56
CA LEU A 114 2.52 -2.15 -7.96
C LEU A 114 2.62 -3.25 -9.02
N TYR A 115 1.99 -3.04 -10.18
CA TYR A 115 2.11 -3.97 -11.30
C TYR A 115 3.54 -4.02 -11.87
N ALA A 116 4.23 -2.88 -11.95
CA ALA A 116 5.63 -2.82 -12.37
C ALA A 116 6.55 -3.59 -11.40
N LEU A 117 6.34 -3.47 -10.08
CA LEU A 117 7.05 -4.24 -9.06
C LEU A 117 6.83 -5.74 -9.25
N LEU A 118 5.57 -6.17 -9.40
CA LEU A 118 5.21 -7.56 -9.69
C LEU A 118 5.90 -8.09 -10.95
N ALA A 119 5.97 -7.27 -12.01
CA ALA A 119 6.62 -7.59 -13.27
C ALA A 119 8.16 -7.46 -13.24
N GLY A 120 8.78 -7.12 -12.10
CA GLY A 120 10.23 -6.93 -11.96
C GLY A 120 10.78 -5.69 -12.67
N ARG A 121 9.94 -4.68 -12.91
CA ARG A 121 10.28 -3.41 -13.58
C ARG A 121 10.35 -2.20 -12.64
N ALA A 122 9.90 -2.35 -11.40
CA ALA A 122 10.11 -1.38 -10.32
C ALA A 122 10.79 -2.09 -9.14
N GLU A 123 11.50 -1.33 -8.32
CA GLU A 123 12.25 -1.84 -7.17
C GLU A 123 11.70 -1.22 -5.88
N ALA A 124 11.39 -2.08 -4.90
CA ALA A 124 10.97 -1.64 -3.58
C ALA A 124 12.12 -0.94 -2.86
N GLN A 125 11.84 0.25 -2.30
CA GLN A 125 12.81 1.07 -1.59
C GLN A 125 12.51 1.08 -0.08
N ALA A 126 13.56 1.19 0.73
CA ALA A 126 13.47 1.34 2.17
C ALA A 126 12.70 2.62 2.54
N GLN A 127 11.93 2.56 3.63
CA GLN A 127 11.06 3.69 4.03
C GLN A 127 11.80 4.83 4.73
N SER A 128 13.05 4.60 5.18
CA SER A 128 13.81 5.53 6.03
C SER A 128 15.16 5.94 5.45
N VAL A 129 15.56 5.40 4.30
CA VAL A 129 16.84 5.68 3.65
C VAL A 129 16.60 5.91 2.17
N ASP A 130 17.12 7.01 1.66
CA ASP A 130 17.00 7.36 0.25
C ASP A 130 17.69 6.33 -0.64
N SER A 131 17.07 6.06 -1.79
CA SER A 131 17.68 5.30 -2.89
C SER A 131 18.30 3.96 -2.46
N THR A 132 17.70 3.34 -1.46
CA THR A 132 18.17 2.09 -0.86
C THR A 132 17.13 1.02 -1.10
N PRO A 133 17.43 -0.03 -1.88
CA PRO A 133 16.52 -1.15 -2.08
C PRO A 133 16.14 -1.80 -0.74
N ASP A 134 14.89 -2.23 -0.60
CA ASP A 134 14.43 -2.99 0.55
C ASP A 134 14.55 -4.50 0.25
N PRO A 135 15.57 -5.20 0.80
CA PRO A 135 15.80 -6.61 0.51
C PRO A 135 14.76 -7.51 1.17
N THR A 136 13.88 -6.99 2.03
CA THR A 136 12.84 -7.77 2.70
C THR A 136 11.62 -7.99 1.80
N VAL A 137 11.52 -7.23 0.69
CA VAL A 137 10.43 -7.30 -0.27
C VAL A 137 10.78 -8.25 -1.41
N ALA A 138 9.89 -9.20 -1.68
CA ALA A 138 9.98 -10.08 -2.84
C ALA A 138 8.73 -9.95 -3.71
N ALA A 139 8.91 -9.85 -5.02
CA ALA A 139 7.82 -9.72 -5.98
C ALA A 139 8.04 -10.63 -7.20
N SER A 140 6.96 -11.21 -7.72
CA SER A 140 7.00 -11.96 -8.97
C SER A 140 5.63 -12.01 -9.63
N LEU A 141 5.63 -12.12 -10.97
CA LEU A 141 4.45 -12.31 -11.81
C LEU A 141 4.84 -13.14 -13.03
N ALA A 142 4.08 -14.19 -13.33
CA ALA A 142 4.33 -15.05 -14.49
C ALA A 142 3.01 -15.53 -15.15
N PRO A 143 2.83 -15.34 -16.47
CA PRO A 143 3.58 -14.41 -17.32
C PRO A 143 3.34 -12.96 -16.91
N ALA A 144 4.28 -12.06 -17.18
CA ALA A 144 4.13 -10.62 -16.95
C ALA A 144 3.99 -9.87 -18.28
N GLY A 145 2.97 -9.02 -18.40
CA GLY A 145 2.83 -8.03 -19.47
C GLY A 145 3.69 -6.77 -19.24
N THR A 146 3.67 -5.85 -20.21
CA THR A 146 4.51 -4.63 -20.22
C THR A 146 3.98 -3.47 -19.40
N GLY A 147 2.70 -3.51 -19.01
CA GLY A 147 2.03 -2.49 -18.21
C GLY A 147 0.59 -2.92 -17.93
N ALA A 148 -0.06 -2.21 -17.00
CA ALA A 148 -1.46 -2.43 -16.70
C ALA A 148 -2.15 -1.13 -16.31
N GLU A 149 -3.42 -0.99 -16.69
CA GLU A 149 -4.26 0.16 -16.37
C GLU A 149 -5.30 -0.21 -15.31
N LEU A 150 -5.57 0.69 -14.36
CA LEU A 150 -6.63 0.51 -13.36
C LEU A 150 -8.01 0.52 -14.03
N VAL A 151 -8.80 -0.53 -13.79
CA VAL A 151 -10.17 -0.68 -14.31
C VAL A 151 -11.22 -0.51 -13.21
N GLY A 152 -10.97 -1.03 -12.01
CA GLY A 152 -11.94 -0.99 -10.93
C GLY A 152 -11.35 -1.43 -9.60
N VAL A 153 -12.03 -1.04 -8.52
CA VAL A 153 -11.60 -1.34 -7.15
C VAL A 153 -12.84 -1.80 -6.37
N THR A 154 -12.73 -2.93 -5.68
CA THR A 154 -13.81 -3.47 -4.84
C THR A 154 -13.24 -3.90 -3.49
N ASP A 155 -13.79 -3.36 -2.41
CA ASP A 155 -13.42 -3.78 -1.06
C ASP A 155 -14.06 -5.13 -0.70
N GLY A 156 -13.25 -6.00 -0.12
CA GLY A 156 -13.66 -7.22 0.56
C GLY A 156 -13.51 -7.10 2.08
N PRO A 157 -13.77 -8.19 2.83
CA PRO A 157 -13.74 -8.17 4.30
C PRO A 157 -12.34 -8.03 4.90
N ASP A 158 -11.29 -8.42 4.19
CA ASP A 158 -9.89 -8.38 4.68
C ASP A 158 -8.88 -7.99 3.59
N HIS A 159 -9.38 -7.54 2.44
CA HIS A 159 -8.62 -7.21 1.25
C HIS A 159 -9.36 -6.19 0.39
N THR A 160 -8.67 -5.64 -0.60
CA THR A 160 -9.26 -4.88 -1.69
C THR A 160 -8.82 -5.52 -3.00
N ASP A 161 -9.78 -5.85 -3.86
CA ASP A 161 -9.53 -6.35 -5.21
C ASP A 161 -9.41 -5.17 -6.19
N VAL A 162 -8.21 -5.03 -6.76
CA VAL A 162 -7.87 -4.02 -7.78
C VAL A 162 -7.85 -4.72 -9.14
N VAL A 163 -8.85 -4.43 -9.97
CA VAL A 163 -8.95 -4.96 -11.33
C VAL A 163 -8.11 -4.10 -12.25
N VAL A 164 -7.15 -4.71 -12.94
CA VAL A 164 -6.28 -4.05 -13.92
C VAL A 164 -6.41 -4.70 -15.29
N ARG A 165 -6.20 -3.93 -16.35
CA ARG A 165 -6.12 -4.44 -17.72
C ARG A 165 -4.66 -4.40 -18.17
N GLU A 166 -4.05 -5.57 -18.32
CA GLU A 166 -2.71 -5.69 -18.90
C GLU A 166 -2.73 -5.24 -20.37
N THR A 167 -1.67 -4.57 -20.82
CA THR A 167 -1.55 -4.10 -22.20
C THR A 167 -1.65 -5.26 -23.18
N GLY A 168 -2.66 -5.23 -24.06
CA GLY A 168 -2.89 -6.27 -25.07
C GLY A 168 -3.55 -7.54 -24.54
N ALA A 169 -3.90 -7.62 -23.25
CA ALA A 169 -4.65 -8.75 -22.70
C ALA A 169 -6.15 -8.62 -23.00
N ALA A 170 -6.78 -9.76 -23.29
CA ALA A 170 -8.22 -9.82 -23.54
C ALA A 170 -9.05 -9.76 -22.24
N ALA A 171 -8.54 -10.36 -21.17
CA ALA A 171 -9.19 -10.41 -19.88
C ALA A 171 -8.44 -9.55 -18.85
N PRO A 172 -9.14 -8.95 -17.88
CA PRO A 172 -8.50 -8.22 -16.80
C PRO A 172 -7.83 -9.17 -15.79
N LEU A 173 -6.80 -8.67 -15.12
CA LEU A 173 -6.15 -9.32 -13.99
C LEU A 173 -6.65 -8.70 -12.69
N THR A 174 -6.91 -9.52 -11.68
CA THR A 174 -7.21 -9.01 -10.33
C THR A 174 -5.96 -9.04 -9.45
N LEU A 175 -5.56 -7.88 -8.96
CA LEU A 175 -4.55 -7.70 -7.93
C LEU A 175 -5.25 -7.58 -6.58
N ARG A 176 -5.24 -8.64 -5.80
CA ARG A 176 -5.77 -8.63 -4.43
C ARG A 176 -4.75 -8.01 -3.48
N VAL A 177 -5.01 -6.80 -3.02
CA VAL A 177 -4.23 -6.14 -1.96
C VAL A 177 -4.77 -6.61 -0.62
N ARG A 178 -3.94 -7.26 0.20
CA ARG A 178 -4.32 -7.64 1.56
C ARG A 178 -4.46 -6.39 2.40
N ARG A 179 -5.59 -6.22 3.07
CA ARG A 179 -5.80 -5.09 4.00
C ARG A 179 -5.52 -5.51 5.42
N VAL A 180 -5.85 -6.74 5.79
CA VAL A 180 -5.45 -7.37 7.05
C VAL A 180 -4.29 -8.33 6.77
N LEU A 181 -3.13 -8.07 7.36
CA LEU A 181 -1.93 -8.88 7.20
C LEU A 181 -1.91 -10.03 8.21
N ARG A 182 -1.61 -11.24 7.72
CA ARG A 182 -1.49 -12.44 8.54
C ARG A 182 -0.12 -13.10 8.32
N PRO A 183 0.63 -13.43 9.38
CA PRO A 183 1.92 -14.09 9.24
C PRO A 183 1.81 -15.43 8.51
N GLY A 184 2.72 -15.71 7.58
CA GLY A 184 2.79 -16.97 6.84
C GLY A 184 1.70 -17.15 5.77
N GLU A 185 0.77 -16.20 5.63
CA GLU A 185 -0.18 -16.19 4.52
C GLU A 185 0.46 -15.52 3.30
N ASP A 186 1.30 -16.27 2.58
CA ASP A 186 1.87 -15.84 1.30
C ASP A 186 0.84 -15.83 0.14
N GLY A 187 -0.42 -16.16 0.44
CA GLY A 187 -1.51 -16.29 -0.52
C GLY A 187 -1.60 -17.68 -1.16
N GLY A 188 -2.82 -18.03 -1.59
CA GLY A 188 -3.10 -19.25 -2.35
C GLY A 188 -2.50 -19.23 -3.77
N PRO A 189 -2.86 -20.19 -4.64
CA PRO A 189 -2.37 -20.19 -6.02
C PRO A 189 -2.77 -18.89 -6.74
N GLY A 190 -1.82 -18.29 -7.46
CA GLY A 190 -2.00 -17.06 -8.23
C GLY A 190 -0.88 -16.90 -9.25
N ARG A 191 -1.05 -15.98 -10.21
CA ARG A 191 -0.04 -15.64 -11.23
C ARG A 191 1.19 -14.95 -10.65
N GLY A 192 1.08 -14.36 -9.46
CA GLY A 192 2.15 -13.58 -8.85
C GLY A 192 1.82 -13.08 -7.45
N ARG A 193 2.81 -12.55 -6.74
CA ARG A 193 2.64 -11.97 -5.41
C ARG A 193 3.73 -10.95 -5.07
N VAL A 194 3.41 -10.06 -4.14
CA VAL A 194 4.36 -9.24 -3.39
C VAL A 194 4.31 -9.68 -1.94
N THR A 195 5.45 -10.07 -1.37
CA THR A 195 5.60 -10.35 0.06
C THR A 195 6.60 -9.37 0.68
N ALA A 196 6.39 -9.03 1.94
CA ALA A 196 7.27 -8.13 2.69
C ALA A 196 7.23 -8.48 4.19
N GLU A 197 8.16 -7.93 4.94
CA GLU A 197 8.26 -8.11 6.39
C GLU A 197 7.58 -6.96 7.16
N TRP A 198 7.04 -7.28 8.33
CA TRP A 198 6.59 -6.29 9.33
C TRP A 198 6.85 -6.81 10.74
N ARG A 199 6.90 -5.89 11.71
CA ARG A 199 7.06 -6.24 13.13
C ARG A 199 5.71 -6.50 13.79
N LEU A 200 5.65 -7.54 14.61
CA LEU A 200 4.52 -7.84 15.48
C LEU A 200 4.63 -7.09 16.82
N ALA A 201 3.52 -7.04 17.55
CA ALA A 201 3.45 -6.34 18.85
C ALA A 201 4.39 -6.94 19.92
N ASP A 202 4.75 -8.22 19.79
CA ASP A 202 5.73 -8.90 20.66
C ASP A 202 7.20 -8.64 20.27
N GLY A 203 7.42 -7.83 19.22
CA GLY A 203 8.74 -7.46 18.71
C GLY A 203 9.34 -8.45 17.70
N THR A 204 8.67 -9.58 17.42
CA THR A 204 9.12 -10.53 16.39
C THR A 204 8.80 -10.02 14.98
N THR A 205 9.50 -10.56 13.98
CA THR A 205 9.25 -10.23 12.57
C THR A 205 8.36 -11.28 11.94
N ALA A 206 7.29 -10.83 11.27
CA ALA A 206 6.45 -11.63 10.41
C ALA A 206 6.71 -11.31 8.94
N ARG A 207 6.35 -12.26 8.05
CA ARG A 207 6.32 -12.11 6.60
C ARG A 207 5.00 -12.69 6.08
N GLY A 208 4.52 -12.15 4.97
CA GLY A 208 3.31 -12.59 4.29
C GLY A 208 3.03 -11.76 3.04
N ALA A 209 1.95 -12.09 2.34
CA ALA A 209 1.56 -11.40 1.12
C ALA A 209 0.94 -10.01 1.40
N TYR A 210 1.48 -9.01 0.75
CA TYR A 210 0.89 -7.67 0.67
C TYR A 210 -0.07 -7.58 -0.52
N ALA A 211 0.29 -8.20 -1.64
CA ALA A 211 -0.57 -8.29 -2.81
C ALA A 211 -0.42 -9.65 -3.50
N VAL A 212 -1.49 -10.15 -4.11
CA VAL A 212 -1.51 -11.38 -4.92
C VAL A 212 -2.19 -11.10 -6.24
N ALA A 213 -1.52 -11.42 -7.35
CA ALA A 213 -2.13 -11.45 -8.67
C ALA A 213 -2.88 -12.78 -8.82
N LEU A 214 -4.21 -12.73 -8.85
CA LEU A 214 -5.04 -13.93 -8.89
C LEU A 214 -4.93 -14.62 -10.26
N ALA A 215 -5.00 -15.94 -10.27
CA ALA A 215 -5.28 -16.70 -11.48
C ALA A 215 -6.79 -16.62 -11.78
N GLU A 216 -7.15 -16.60 -13.07
CA GLU A 216 -8.54 -16.78 -13.49
C GLU A 216 -9.06 -18.18 -13.12
#